data_AF-A0A5E6NFM2-F1
#
_entry.id   AF-A0A5E6NFM2-F1
#
_cell.length_a   1.000
_cell.length_b   1.000
_cell.length_c   1.000
_cell.angle_alpha   90.00
_cell.angle_beta   90.00
_cell.angle_gamma   90.00
#
_symmetry.space_group_name_H-M   'P 1'
#
loop_
_entity.id
_entity.type
_entity.pdbx_description
1 polymer ?
#
loop_
_entity_poly.entity_id
_entity_poly.type
_entity_poly.pdbx_seq_one_letter_code
_entity_poly.pdbx_strand_id
1 'polypeptide(L)' 'MIDSIISEPLGGIHRDPQQAKILLREALKQQLEEISSIDIEQLIQQRAGKTPKFGRFQDQG' A
#
# COMPACT_ATOMS: atom_id res chain seq x y z
N MET A 1 2.00 -7.09 -5.95
CA MET A 1 0.83 -6.28 -5.59
C MET A 1 1.31 -5.08 -4.80
N ILE A 2 0.77 -3.91 -5.11
CA ILE A 2 1.10 -2.62 -4.48
C ILE A 2 -0.22 -1.87 -4.30
N ASP A 3 -0.43 -1.26 -3.13
CA ASP A 3 -1.68 -0.56 -2.81
C ASP A 3 -1.63 0.91 -3.25
N SER A 4 -0.44 1.51 -3.22
CA SER A 4 -0.22 2.89 -3.63
C SER A 4 1.18 3.08 -4.20
N ILE A 5 1.33 4.09 -5.06
CA ILE A 5 2.60 4.55 -5.59
C ILE A 5 2.76 6.00 -5.13
N ILE A 6 3.85 6.29 -4.44
CA ILE A 6 4.18 7.63 -3.97
C ILE A 6 5.03 8.30 -5.04
N SER A 7 4.61 9.46 -5.53
CA SER A 7 5.39 10.23 -6.51
C SER A 7 6.71 10.72 -5.90
N GLU A 8 7.79 10.65 -6.67
CA GLU A 8 9.04 11.28 -6.26
C GLU A 8 8.97 12.81 -6.36
N PRO A 9 9.79 13.53 -5.57
CA PRO A 9 9.96 14.98 -5.73
C PRO A 9 10.46 15.36 -7.12
N LEU A 10 10.26 16.63 -7.50
CA LEU A 10 10.72 17.14 -8.79
C LEU A 10 12.24 16.97 -8.96
N GLY A 11 12.64 16.21 -9.98
CA GLY A 11 14.05 15.86 -10.23
C GLY A 11 14.57 14.66 -9.42
N GLY A 12 13.67 13.90 -8.80
CA GLY A 12 13.94 12.62 -8.16
C GLY A 12 14.35 12.71 -6.69
N ILE A 13 14.25 11.57 -5.99
CA ILE A 13 14.62 11.47 -4.56
C ILE A 13 16.06 11.89 -4.27
N HIS A 14 16.98 11.68 -5.21
CA HIS A 14 18.39 12.08 -5.05
C HIS A 14 18.57 13.59 -4.95
N ARG A 15 17.67 14.37 -5.55
CA ARG A 15 17.76 15.83 -5.58
C ARG A 15 17.11 16.48 -4.35
N ASP A 16 16.02 15.90 -3.87
CA ASP A 16 15.35 16.37 -2.64
C ASP A 16 14.90 15.21 -1.73
N PRO A 17 15.85 14.62 -0.98
CA PRO A 17 15.53 13.53 -0.06
C PRO A 17 14.59 13.95 1.09
N GLN A 18 14.59 15.23 1.46
CA GLN A 18 13.73 15.73 2.55
C GLN A 18 12.27 15.75 2.10
N GLN A 19 11.99 16.24 0.89
CA GLN A 19 10.64 16.20 0.34
C GLN A 19 10.16 14.75 0.18
N ALA A 20 11.00 13.84 -0.31
CA ALA A 20 10.65 12.43 -0.43
C ALA A 20 10.28 11.80 0.94
N LYS A 21 11.02 12.15 2.00
CA LYS A 21 10.73 11.70 3.36
C LYS A 21 9.38 12.23 3.87
N ILE A 22 9.04 13.47 3.55
CA ILE A 22 7.74 14.06 3.92
C ILE A 22 6.61 13.30 3.23
N LEU A 23 6.70 13.12 1.91
CA LEU A 23 5.70 12.40 1.12
C LEU A 23 5.53 10.96 1.62
N LEU A 24 6.63 10.27 1.90
CA LEU A 24 6.59 8.92 2.48
C LEU A 24 5.92 8.89 3.84
N ARG A 25 6.25 9.86 4.73
CA ARG A 25 5.66 9.94 6.07
C ARG A 25 4.15 10.16 6.00
N GLU A 26 3.69 11.02 5.11
CA GLU A 26 2.27 11.32 4.92
C GLU A 26 1.52 10.10 4.42
N ALA A 27 2.03 9.42 3.39
CA ALA A 27 1.44 8.18 2.89
C ALA A 27 1.37 7.08 3.96
N LEU A 28 2.44 6.90 4.74
CA LEU A 28 2.44 5.91 5.84
C LEU A 28 1.40 6.25 6.92
N LYS A 29 1.28 7.53 7.29
CA LYS A 29 0.28 7.97 8.27
C LYS A 29 -1.14 7.71 7.77
N GLN A 30 -1.41 8.07 6.52
CA GLN A 30 -2.72 7.86 5.89
C GLN A 30 -3.07 6.37 5.84
N GLN A 31 -2.17 5.52 5.36
CA GLN A 31 -2.41 4.08 5.32
C GLN A 31 -2.59 3.48 6.72
N LEU A 32 -1.84 3.97 7.72
CA LEU A 32 -1.99 3.49 9.09
C LEU A 32 -3.33 3.91 9.70
N GLU A 33 -3.76 5.15 9.48
CA GLU A 33 -5.05 5.66 9.93
C GLU A 33 -6.20 4.85 9.31
N GLU A 34 -6.13 4.59 8.01
CA GLU A 34 -7.10 3.78 7.28
C GLU A 34 -7.23 2.38 7.91
N ILE A 35 -6.13 1.64 8.06
CA ILE A 35 -6.19 0.26 8.60
C ILE A 35 -6.50 0.21 10.09
N SER A 36 -6.15 1.24 10.86
CA SER A 36 -6.43 1.29 12.31
C SER A 36 -7.89 1.57 12.60
N SER A 37 -8.63 2.11 11.63
CA SER A 37 -10.08 2.32 11.73
C SER A 37 -10.91 1.04 11.50
N ILE A 38 -10.27 -0.02 11.01
CA ILE A 38 -10.92 -1.30 10.71
C ILE A 38 -10.93 -2.17 11.97
N ASP A 39 -12.07 -2.82 12.23
CA ASP A 39 -12.18 -3.81 13.29
C ASP A 39 -11.15 -4.95 13.11
N ILE A 40 -10.62 -5.46 14.21
CA ILE A 40 -9.52 -6.42 14.18
C ILE A 40 -9.90 -7.73 13.46
N GLU A 41 -11.12 -8.23 13.63
CA GLU A 41 -11.57 -9.46 12.97
C GLU A 41 -11.70 -9.21 11.45
N GLN A 42 -12.25 -8.06 11.08
CA GLN A 42 -12.37 -7.65 9.68
C GLN A 42 -11.00 -7.45 9.02
N LEU A 43 -10.05 -6.82 9.71
CA LEU A 43 -8.69 -6.59 9.22
C LEU A 43 -7.98 -7.92 8.91
N ILE A 44 -8.13 -8.92 9.79
CA ILE A 44 -7.59 -10.27 9.59
C ILE A 44 -8.21 -10.93 8.36
N GLN A 45 -9.55 -10.87 8.21
CA GLN A 45 -10.25 -11.42 7.06
C GLN A 45 -9.81 -10.76 5.74
N GLN A 46 -9.72 -9.44 5.71
CA GLN A 46 -9.28 -8.69 4.53
C GLN A 46 -7.85 -9.07 4.13
N ARG A 47 -6.94 -9.21 5.10
CA ARG A 47 -5.55 -9.61 4.86
C ARG A 47 -5.46 -11.03 4.29
N ALA A 48 -6.21 -11.97 4.86
CA ALA A 48 -6.25 -13.35 4.36
C ALA A 48 -6.80 -13.42 2.92
N GLY A 49 -7.79 -12.61 2.58
CA GLY A 49 -8.37 -12.53 1.25
C GLY A 49 -7.54 -11.77 0.21
N LYS A 50 -6.47 -11.08 0.63
CA LYS A 50 -5.60 -10.29 -0.26
C LYS A 50 -4.85 -11.21 -1.21
N THR A 51 -4.03 -12.14 -0.72
CA THR A 51 -3.13 -12.97 -1.55
C THR A 51 -3.84 -13.98 -2.49
N PRO A 52 -4.87 -14.72 -2.08
CA PRO A 52 -5.48 -15.78 -2.91
C PRO A 52 -6.20 -15.26 -4.17
N LYS A 53 -6.57 -13.98 -4.20
CA LYS A 53 -7.21 -13.35 -5.37
C LYS A 53 -6.22 -13.02 -6.50
N PHE A 54 -4.91 -13.14 -6.26
CA PHE A 54 -3.88 -12.81 -7.24
C PHE A 54 -3.38 -14.09 -7.95
N GLY A 55 -3.94 -14.31 -9.13
CA GLY A 55 -3.58 -15.42 -10.02
C GLY A 55 -4.81 -15.81 -10.84
N ARG A 56 -4.74 -15.66 -12.17
CA ARG A 56 -5.73 -16.23 -13.07
C ARG A 56 -5.19 -17.55 -13.58
N PHE A 57 -5.84 -18.64 -13.19
CA PHE A 57 -5.57 -19.96 -13.74
C PHE A 57 -6.73 -20.28 -14.69
N GLN A 58 -6.43 -20.68 -15.93
CA GLN A 58 -7.40 -21.38 -16.76
C GLN A 58 -7.39 -22.83 -16.30
N ASP A 59 -8.51 -23.31 -15.80
CA ASP A 59 -8.71 -24.73 -15.59
C ASP A 59 -8.74 -25.39 -16.97
N GLN A 60 -7.75 -26.25 -17.27
CA GLN A 60 -7.79 -27.07 -18.46
C GLN A 60 -8.62 -28.30 -18.13
N GLY A 61 -9.93 -28.19 -18.42
CA GLY A 61 -10.81 -29.36 -18.55
C GLY A 61 -10.58 -30.09 -19.87
#